data_AF-A0A8S3JF29-F1
#
_entry.id   AF-A0A8S3JF29-F1
#
_cell.length_a   1.000
_cell.length_b   1.000
_cell.length_c   1.000
_cell.angle_alpha   90.00
_cell.angle_beta   90.00
_cell.angle_gamma   90.00
#
_symmetry.space_group_name_H-M   'P 1'
#
loop_
_entity.id
_entity.type
_entity.pdbx_description
1 polymer ?
#
loop_
_entity_poly.entity_id
_entity_poly.type
_entity_poly.pdbx_seq_one_letter_code
_entity_poly.pdbx_strand_id
1 'polypeptide(L)'
;VAGASFTLTSATGPFTCGMLPDGSIETYDSVTAIAINSGDFTAAGTFLGGFAPSADICSGGCGIEVISGVTLSTAGLNGALNFDITSITVATGATFQLGTPGASTGFKFSSAVTLSISGHMSFVGSGGYIRLPPGSDFNITAGGAFSSAISVSIEIFDLLTGLAIGPLQTLGTLISGGTFTLSVSASGSVTIGGTAAGVSSTTEMPATPSIGG
;
A
#
# COMPACT_ATOMS: atom_id res chain seq x y z
N VAL A 1 -1.59 33.30 -15.38
CA VAL A 1 -1.50 32.15 -14.45
C VAL A 1 -1.79 32.70 -13.07
N ALA A 2 -2.92 32.30 -12.45
CA ALA A 2 -3.20 32.70 -11.07
C ALA A 2 -2.17 32.01 -10.17
N GLY A 3 -1.46 32.77 -9.33
CA GLY A 3 -0.49 32.20 -8.41
C GLY A 3 -1.22 31.49 -7.27
N ALA A 4 -0.91 30.20 -7.05
CA ALA A 4 -1.23 29.55 -5.79
C ALA A 4 -0.27 30.09 -4.72
N SER A 5 -0.80 30.44 -3.55
CA SER A 5 0.00 30.91 -2.41
C SER A 5 -0.22 29.96 -1.24
N PHE A 6 0.88 29.60 -0.58
CA PHE A 6 0.89 28.75 0.59
C PHE A 6 1.54 29.50 1.74
N THR A 7 0.94 29.44 2.92
CA THR A 7 1.48 30.05 4.14
C THR A 7 1.69 28.96 5.18
N LEU A 8 2.95 28.66 5.49
CA LEU A 8 3.31 27.78 6.59
C LEU A 8 3.27 28.57 7.90
N THR A 9 2.26 28.35 8.74
CA THR A 9 2.15 29.03 10.05
C THR A 9 3.00 28.36 11.12
N SER A 10 3.10 27.03 11.09
CA SER A 10 3.95 26.22 11.97
C SER A 10 4.02 24.79 11.45
N ALA A 11 5.19 24.16 11.49
CA ALA A 11 5.36 22.74 11.26
C ALA A 11 6.12 22.13 12.44
N THR A 12 5.71 20.95 12.88
CA THR A 12 6.41 20.21 13.94
C THR A 12 6.90 18.90 13.35
N GLY A 13 8.21 18.71 13.30
CA GLY A 13 8.82 17.54 12.67
C GLY A 13 8.90 17.62 11.13
N PRO A 14 9.33 16.52 10.48
CA PRO A 14 9.41 16.44 9.03
C PRO A 14 8.03 16.48 8.38
N PHE A 15 7.88 17.27 7.32
CA PHE A 15 6.63 17.40 6.55
C PHE A 15 6.96 17.56 5.06
N THR A 16 5.96 17.36 4.21
CA THR A 16 6.09 17.56 2.75
C THR A 16 5.13 18.63 2.28
N CYS A 17 5.58 19.52 1.40
CA CYS A 17 4.74 20.44 0.65
C CYS A 17 5.07 20.28 -0.84
N GLY A 18 4.09 19.89 -1.64
CA GLY A 18 4.24 19.66 -3.07
C GLY A 18 3.34 20.60 -3.87
N MET A 19 3.86 21.17 -4.95
CA MET A 19 3.02 21.77 -5.99
C MET A 19 2.81 20.72 -7.08
N LEU A 20 1.56 20.30 -7.26
CA LEU A 20 1.21 19.27 -8.24
C LEU A 20 1.20 19.84 -9.67
N PRO A 21 1.24 18.99 -10.71
CA PRO A 21 1.23 19.44 -12.11
C PRO A 21 0.00 20.28 -12.50
N ASP A 22 -1.11 20.15 -11.78
CA ASP A 22 -2.33 20.95 -11.98
C ASP A 22 -2.27 22.34 -11.31
N GLY A 23 -1.18 22.65 -10.62
CA GLY A 23 -0.96 23.91 -9.91
C GLY A 23 -1.54 23.95 -8.50
N SER A 24 -2.16 22.87 -8.01
CA SER A 24 -2.57 22.74 -6.61
C SER A 24 -1.36 22.61 -5.69
N ILE A 25 -1.53 23.05 -4.45
CA ILE A 25 -0.52 22.88 -3.39
C ILE A 25 -1.10 21.92 -2.36
N GLU A 26 -0.35 20.87 -2.07
CA GLU A 26 -0.69 19.87 -1.07
C GLU A 26 0.37 19.81 0.02
N THR A 27 -0.08 19.55 1.24
CA THR A 27 0.77 19.41 2.42
C THR A 27 0.50 18.10 3.13
N TYR A 28 1.55 17.48 3.61
CA TYR A 28 1.52 16.21 4.33
C TYR A 28 2.26 16.38 5.66
N ASP A 29 1.69 15.85 6.73
CA ASP A 29 2.26 15.92 8.09
C ASP A 29 3.45 14.97 8.30
N SER A 30 3.96 14.37 7.23
CA SER A 30 5.13 13.48 7.22
C SER A 30 5.97 13.68 5.94
N VAL A 31 7.14 13.04 5.90
CA VAL A 31 7.87 12.86 4.63
C VAL A 31 7.00 12.01 3.71
N THR A 32 6.65 12.52 2.53
CA THR A 32 5.78 11.86 1.56
C THR A 32 6.39 11.99 0.19
N ALA A 33 6.57 10.86 -0.51
CA ALA A 33 6.94 10.89 -1.90
C ALA A 33 5.69 10.86 -2.78
N ILE A 34 5.60 11.81 -3.70
CA ILE A 34 4.43 12.01 -4.56
C ILE A 34 4.78 11.49 -5.95
N ALA A 35 4.15 10.40 -6.39
CA ALA A 35 4.33 9.87 -7.74
C ALA A 35 3.53 10.74 -8.73
N ILE A 36 4.23 11.44 -9.63
CA ILE A 36 3.65 12.40 -10.59
C ILE A 36 3.79 11.93 -12.05
N ASN A 37 4.64 10.93 -12.30
CA ASN A 37 4.80 10.29 -13.60
C ASN A 37 4.54 8.79 -13.45
N SER A 38 3.99 8.15 -14.47
CA SER A 38 3.85 6.71 -14.46
C SER A 38 5.21 6.03 -14.58
N GLY A 39 5.48 5.03 -13.76
CA GLY A 39 6.80 4.40 -13.71
C GLY A 39 6.97 3.41 -12.56
N ASP A 40 8.19 2.90 -12.45
CA ASP A 40 8.57 2.01 -11.36
C ASP A 40 8.87 2.79 -10.07
N PHE A 41 8.60 2.17 -8.93
CA PHE A 41 8.84 2.70 -7.60
C PHE A 41 10.32 3.02 -7.37
N THR A 42 11.23 2.28 -7.99
CA THR A 42 12.68 2.52 -7.86
C THR A 42 13.19 3.62 -8.79
N ALA A 43 12.38 4.08 -9.75
CA ALA A 43 12.78 5.10 -10.70
C ALA A 43 12.55 6.50 -10.13
N ALA A 44 13.64 7.23 -9.91
CA ALA A 44 13.62 8.60 -9.39
C ALA A 44 12.70 9.56 -10.18
N GLY A 45 12.62 9.40 -11.51
CA GLY A 45 11.78 10.23 -12.38
C GLY A 45 10.27 10.02 -12.21
N THR A 46 9.85 8.99 -11.48
CA THR A 46 8.45 8.71 -11.14
C THR A 46 7.91 9.74 -10.13
N PHE A 47 8.78 10.25 -9.24
CA PHE A 47 8.39 11.06 -8.09
C PHE A 47 8.71 12.55 -8.26
N LEU A 48 7.89 13.39 -7.63
CA LEU A 48 8.11 14.82 -7.51
C LEU A 48 9.46 15.06 -6.81
N GLY A 49 10.25 15.97 -7.36
CA GLY A 49 11.60 16.26 -6.84
C GLY A 49 12.68 15.29 -7.32
N GLY A 50 12.33 14.23 -8.08
CA GLY A 50 13.32 13.36 -8.71
C GLY A 50 14.07 12.45 -7.75
N PHE A 51 13.41 11.98 -6.68
CA PHE A 51 13.96 11.01 -5.74
C PHE A 51 12.94 9.89 -5.48
N ALA A 52 13.38 8.64 -5.59
CA ALA A 52 12.58 7.50 -5.18
C ALA A 52 12.71 7.30 -3.66
N PRO A 53 11.64 6.89 -2.95
CA PRO A 53 11.72 6.54 -1.53
C PRO A 53 12.77 5.44 -1.29
N SER A 54 13.52 5.58 -0.21
CA SER A 54 14.54 4.62 0.21
C SER A 54 14.60 4.54 1.73
N ALA A 55 15.31 3.54 2.26
CA ALA A 55 15.52 3.40 3.69
C ALA A 55 16.16 4.64 4.34
N ASP A 56 17.09 5.29 3.64
CA ASP A 56 17.79 6.48 4.16
C ASP A 56 16.87 7.71 4.24
N ILE A 57 15.95 7.84 3.28
CA ILE A 57 14.98 8.95 3.22
C ILE A 57 13.84 8.72 4.20
N CYS A 58 13.44 7.45 4.38
CA CYS A 58 12.26 7.06 5.13
C CYS A 58 12.56 6.57 6.55
N SER A 59 13.71 6.96 7.11
CA SER A 59 14.08 6.66 8.50
C SER A 59 13.15 7.40 9.46
N GLY A 60 12.10 6.72 9.93
CA GLY A 60 11.01 7.32 10.73
C GLY A 60 9.63 7.27 10.06
N GLY A 61 9.54 6.70 8.85
CA GLY A 61 8.30 6.50 8.13
C GLY A 61 8.08 7.53 7.01
N CYS A 62 7.76 7.02 5.82
CA CYS A 62 7.31 7.82 4.69
C CYS A 62 5.86 7.50 4.31
N GLY A 63 5.16 8.52 3.82
CA GLY A 63 3.97 8.35 3.01
C GLY A 63 4.30 8.21 1.53
N ILE A 64 3.38 7.63 0.78
CA ILE A 64 3.37 7.61 -0.68
C ILE A 64 2.02 8.13 -1.16
N GLU A 65 2.04 9.12 -2.04
CA GLU A 65 0.85 9.57 -2.78
C GLU A 65 0.98 9.19 -4.24
N VAL A 66 -0.03 8.56 -4.82
CA VAL A 66 -0.14 8.34 -6.27
C VAL A 66 -1.26 9.22 -6.82
N ILE A 67 -0.89 10.27 -7.56
CA ILE A 67 -1.86 11.25 -8.04
C ILE A 67 -2.70 10.70 -9.20
N SER A 68 -3.85 11.33 -9.45
CA SER A 68 -4.76 10.96 -10.54
C SER A 68 -4.04 10.89 -11.90
N GLY A 69 -4.33 9.84 -12.68
CA GLY A 69 -3.75 9.61 -14.00
C GLY A 69 -2.34 8.97 -13.98
N VAL A 70 -1.78 8.72 -12.80
CA VAL A 70 -0.46 8.08 -12.64
C VAL A 70 -0.60 6.60 -12.32
N THR A 71 0.27 5.79 -12.91
CA THR A 71 0.46 4.39 -12.57
C THR A 71 1.82 4.18 -11.89
N LEU A 72 1.80 3.83 -10.61
CA LEU A 72 3.00 3.48 -9.85
C LEU A 72 3.14 1.96 -9.77
N SER A 73 4.25 1.42 -10.27
CA SER A 73 4.56 -0.02 -10.27
C SER A 73 5.58 -0.37 -9.21
N THR A 74 5.35 -1.44 -8.46
CA THR A 74 6.33 -2.01 -7.52
C THR A 74 7.21 -3.12 -8.11
N ALA A 75 7.17 -3.34 -9.43
CA ALA A 75 7.85 -4.46 -10.06
C ALA A 75 9.36 -4.53 -9.73
N GLY A 76 10.05 -3.39 -9.71
CA GLY A 76 11.47 -3.27 -9.36
C GLY A 76 11.79 -3.55 -7.88
N LEU A 77 10.78 -3.63 -7.00
CA LEU A 77 10.95 -3.99 -5.59
C LEU A 77 11.05 -5.50 -5.34
N ASN A 78 10.92 -6.33 -6.38
CA ASN A 78 11.11 -7.78 -6.31
C ASN A 78 10.29 -8.46 -5.19
N GLY A 79 9.02 -8.07 -5.07
CA GLY A 79 8.07 -8.69 -4.14
C GLY A 79 8.18 -8.23 -2.69
N ALA A 80 8.93 -7.17 -2.36
CA ALA A 80 8.91 -6.64 -1.00
C ALA A 80 9.22 -5.15 -0.89
N LEU A 81 8.49 -4.46 -0.01
CA LEU A 81 8.83 -3.15 0.49
C LEU A 81 9.56 -3.34 1.83
N ASN A 82 10.88 -3.08 1.83
CA ASN A 82 11.80 -3.43 2.94
C ASN A 82 12.28 -2.22 3.75
N PHE A 83 11.51 -1.14 3.79
CA PHE A 83 11.78 0.06 4.59
C PHE A 83 10.47 0.66 5.08
N ASP A 84 10.55 1.71 5.90
CA ASP A 84 9.41 2.23 6.66
C ASP A 84 8.50 3.09 5.77
N ILE A 85 7.45 2.47 5.24
CA ILE A 85 6.36 3.15 4.54
C ILE A 85 5.11 2.98 5.38
N THR A 86 4.67 4.08 5.98
CA THR A 86 3.57 4.09 6.95
C THR A 86 2.23 4.34 6.29
N SER A 87 2.22 4.97 5.12
CA SER A 87 1.00 5.21 4.36
C SER A 87 1.23 5.11 2.85
N ILE A 88 0.25 4.57 2.14
CA ILE A 88 0.15 4.60 0.69
C ILE A 88 -1.26 5.02 0.33
N THR A 89 -1.40 6.17 -0.29
CA THR A 89 -2.66 6.71 -0.76
C THR A 89 -2.68 6.69 -2.28
N VAL A 90 -3.76 6.14 -2.83
CA VAL A 90 -3.97 6.04 -4.27
C VAL A 90 -5.20 6.86 -4.62
N ALA A 91 -4.98 8.03 -5.21
CA ALA A 91 -6.03 8.95 -5.59
C ALA A 91 -6.99 8.35 -6.62
N THR A 92 -8.20 8.88 -6.71
CA THR A 92 -9.14 8.51 -7.76
C THR A 92 -8.53 8.74 -9.14
N GLY A 93 -8.67 7.75 -10.04
CA GLY A 93 -8.05 7.78 -11.36
C GLY A 93 -6.57 7.41 -11.40
N ALA A 94 -5.93 7.16 -10.25
CA ALA A 94 -4.59 6.62 -10.15
C ALA A 94 -4.60 5.07 -10.15
N THR A 95 -3.46 4.46 -10.48
CA THR A 95 -3.24 3.02 -10.35
C THR A 95 -1.99 2.70 -9.55
N PHE A 96 -2.12 1.82 -8.56
CA PHE A 96 -1.00 1.23 -7.86
C PHE A 96 -0.87 -0.25 -8.22
N GLN A 97 0.20 -0.62 -8.93
CA GLN A 97 0.46 -2.00 -9.33
C GLN A 97 1.39 -2.67 -8.32
N LEU A 98 0.82 -3.59 -7.55
CA LEU A 98 1.51 -4.31 -6.50
C LEU A 98 2.00 -5.69 -6.98
N GLY A 99 3.26 -6.00 -6.70
CA GLY A 99 3.91 -7.23 -7.10
C GLY A 99 4.90 -7.05 -8.25
N THR A 100 5.54 -8.16 -8.58
CA THR A 100 6.44 -8.29 -9.74
C THR A 100 5.85 -9.34 -10.68
N PRO A 101 5.58 -9.00 -11.95
CA PRO A 101 5.05 -9.95 -12.92
C PRO A 101 5.89 -11.24 -12.98
N GLY A 102 5.24 -12.39 -12.84
CA GLY A 102 5.89 -13.70 -12.86
C GLY A 102 6.54 -14.15 -11.55
N ALA A 103 6.61 -13.29 -10.52
CA ALA A 103 7.17 -13.66 -9.22
C ALA A 103 6.16 -14.48 -8.38
N SER A 104 6.61 -15.64 -7.89
CA SER A 104 5.80 -16.61 -7.14
C SER A 104 5.66 -16.31 -5.64
N THR A 105 6.40 -15.35 -5.11
CA THR A 105 6.50 -15.06 -3.67
C THR A 105 5.44 -14.10 -3.14
N GLY A 106 4.64 -13.49 -4.02
CA GLY A 106 3.68 -12.44 -3.65
C GLY A 106 4.34 -11.10 -3.38
N PHE A 107 3.73 -10.29 -2.51
CA PHE A 107 4.28 -9.00 -2.08
C PHE A 107 4.24 -8.84 -0.55
N LYS A 108 5.36 -8.40 0.06
CA LYS A 108 5.48 -8.23 1.51
C LYS A 108 5.77 -6.78 1.90
N PHE A 109 5.08 -6.28 2.93
CA PHE A 109 5.42 -5.03 3.62
C PHE A 109 6.22 -5.34 4.88
N SER A 110 7.37 -4.70 5.06
CA SER A 110 8.25 -4.95 6.23
C SER A 110 8.02 -4.00 7.39
N SER A 111 7.03 -3.12 7.27
CA SER A 111 6.60 -2.15 8.28
C SER A 111 5.08 -2.03 8.25
N ALA A 112 4.49 -1.62 9.37
CA ALA A 112 3.05 -1.35 9.46
C ALA A 112 2.67 -0.23 8.50
N VAL A 113 1.66 -0.48 7.66
CA VAL A 113 1.29 0.41 6.56
C VAL A 113 -0.23 0.60 6.51
N THR A 114 -0.66 1.82 6.26
CA THR A 114 -2.04 2.14 5.91
C THR A 114 -2.15 2.30 4.39
N LEU A 115 -2.81 1.36 3.71
CA LEU A 115 -3.17 1.49 2.30
C LEU A 115 -4.58 2.08 2.18
N SER A 116 -4.69 3.21 1.50
CA SER A 116 -5.96 3.90 1.22
C SER A 116 -6.17 4.05 -0.29
N ILE A 117 -7.01 3.19 -0.85
CA ILE A 117 -7.21 3.03 -2.30
C ILE A 117 -8.54 3.65 -2.72
N SER A 118 -8.49 4.90 -3.19
CA SER A 118 -9.64 5.59 -3.83
C SER A 118 -9.61 5.49 -5.36
N GLY A 119 -8.47 5.08 -5.93
CA GLY A 119 -8.30 4.73 -7.33
C GLY A 119 -8.30 3.21 -7.56
N HIS A 120 -7.34 2.71 -8.31
CA HIS A 120 -7.26 1.29 -8.65
C HIS A 120 -5.99 0.65 -8.07
N MET A 121 -6.15 -0.49 -7.40
CA MET A 121 -5.03 -1.35 -7.01
C MET A 121 -5.02 -2.60 -7.89
N SER A 122 -3.92 -2.83 -8.60
CA SER A 122 -3.75 -4.02 -9.46
C SER A 122 -2.70 -4.93 -8.85
N PHE A 123 -3.03 -6.18 -8.57
CA PHE A 123 -2.04 -7.17 -8.14
C PHE A 123 -1.54 -7.98 -9.34
N VAL A 124 -0.23 -7.89 -9.61
CA VAL A 124 0.41 -8.44 -10.83
C VAL A 124 1.36 -9.61 -10.55
N GLY A 125 1.54 -10.01 -9.29
CA GLY A 125 2.31 -11.20 -8.93
C GLY A 125 1.63 -12.51 -9.34
N SER A 126 2.42 -13.56 -9.57
CA SER A 126 1.89 -14.92 -9.76
C SER A 126 1.74 -15.66 -8.42
N GLY A 127 2.44 -15.22 -7.38
CA GLY A 127 2.19 -15.63 -6.00
C GLY A 127 0.99 -14.88 -5.44
N GLY A 128 -0.08 -15.58 -5.07
CA GLY A 128 -1.32 -14.98 -4.60
C GLY A 128 -1.28 -14.52 -3.14
N TYR A 129 -0.23 -13.81 -2.70
CA TYR A 129 -0.12 -13.32 -1.32
C TYR A 129 0.23 -11.84 -1.23
N ILE A 130 -0.51 -11.11 -0.39
CA ILE A 130 -0.12 -9.81 0.14
C ILE A 130 0.13 -10.00 1.64
N ARG A 131 1.37 -9.80 2.08
CA ARG A 131 1.78 -10.03 3.47
C ARG A 131 1.85 -8.71 4.22
N LEU A 132 1.01 -8.57 5.24
CA LEU A 132 0.91 -7.38 6.08
C LEU A 132 1.35 -7.69 7.51
N PRO A 133 2.14 -6.82 8.15
CA PRO A 133 2.43 -6.97 9.58
C PRO A 133 1.29 -6.41 10.46
N PRO A 134 1.26 -6.74 11.76
CA PRO A 134 0.39 -6.10 12.74
C PRO A 134 0.48 -4.57 12.71
N GLY A 135 -0.65 -3.90 12.92
CA GLY A 135 -0.78 -2.44 12.82
C GLY A 135 -1.05 -1.92 11.40
N SER A 136 -1.23 -2.80 10.41
CA SER A 136 -1.52 -2.40 9.03
C SER A 136 -3.01 -2.27 8.77
N ASP A 137 -3.38 -1.36 7.89
CA ASP A 137 -4.73 -1.20 7.36
C ASP A 137 -4.72 -1.33 5.83
N PHE A 138 -5.71 -2.01 5.29
CA PHE A 138 -5.93 -2.17 3.85
C PHE A 138 -7.36 -1.72 3.53
N ASN A 139 -7.49 -0.57 2.88
CA ASN A 139 -8.77 0.07 2.65
C ASN A 139 -8.97 0.34 1.17
N ILE A 140 -9.97 -0.28 0.56
CA ILE A 140 -10.56 0.14 -0.71
C ILE A 140 -11.73 1.05 -0.34
N THR A 141 -11.58 2.35 -0.59
CA THR A 141 -12.56 3.37 -0.23
C THR A 141 -13.59 3.55 -1.34
N ALA A 142 -14.56 4.46 -1.15
CA ALA A 142 -15.60 4.70 -2.14
C ALA A 142 -14.99 5.18 -3.48
N GLY A 143 -15.36 4.51 -4.58
CA GLY A 143 -14.77 4.75 -5.90
C GLY A 143 -13.49 3.96 -6.17
N GLY A 144 -12.93 3.32 -5.14
CA GLY A 144 -11.79 2.43 -5.26
C GLY A 144 -12.14 1.09 -5.89
N ALA A 145 -11.14 0.44 -6.48
CA ALA A 145 -11.25 -0.90 -7.03
C ALA A 145 -9.96 -1.69 -6.86
N PHE A 146 -10.10 -3.02 -6.80
CA PHE A 146 -8.98 -3.96 -6.85
C PHE A 146 -9.18 -4.94 -7.99
N SER A 147 -8.11 -5.28 -8.70
CA SER A 147 -8.13 -6.41 -9.64
C SER A 147 -6.85 -7.23 -9.61
N SER A 148 -6.98 -8.50 -9.99
CA SER A 148 -5.86 -9.42 -10.18
C SER A 148 -6.24 -10.54 -11.16
N ALA A 149 -5.24 -11.17 -11.76
CA ALA A 149 -5.44 -12.36 -12.59
C ALA A 149 -5.78 -13.62 -11.78
N ILE A 150 -5.47 -13.62 -10.47
CA ILE A 150 -5.68 -14.74 -9.55
C ILE A 150 -6.36 -14.24 -8.27
N SER A 151 -6.94 -15.14 -7.48
CA SER A 151 -7.33 -14.80 -6.11
C SER A 151 -6.08 -14.51 -5.28
N VAL A 152 -6.18 -13.49 -4.41
CA VAL A 152 -5.05 -13.00 -3.61
C VAL A 152 -5.38 -13.13 -2.14
N SER A 153 -4.53 -13.81 -1.40
CA SER A 153 -4.64 -13.98 0.04
C SER A 153 -3.87 -12.87 0.77
N ILE A 154 -4.56 -12.13 1.63
CA ILE A 154 -3.92 -11.27 2.63
C ILE A 154 -3.53 -12.16 3.80
N GLU A 155 -2.23 -12.23 4.06
CA GLU A 155 -1.64 -12.98 5.17
C GLU A 155 -1.06 -12.01 6.20
N ILE A 156 -1.42 -12.20 7.47
CA ILE A 156 -0.83 -11.44 8.57
C ILE A 156 0.37 -12.21 9.09
N PHE A 157 1.54 -11.57 9.12
CA PHE A 157 2.77 -12.21 9.54
C PHE A 157 3.49 -11.42 10.65
N ASP A 158 4.17 -12.14 11.52
CA ASP A 158 5.00 -11.58 12.56
C ASP A 158 6.34 -11.09 11.97
N LEU A 159 6.69 -9.83 12.20
CA LEU A 159 7.89 -9.21 11.63
C LEU A 159 9.19 -9.86 12.14
N LEU A 160 9.18 -10.41 13.36
CA LEU A 160 10.37 -10.98 14.00
C LEU A 160 10.66 -12.40 13.49
N THR A 161 9.64 -13.23 13.36
CA THR A 161 9.74 -14.65 13.00
C THR A 161 9.47 -14.90 11.52
N GLY A 162 8.80 -13.97 10.83
CA GLY A 162 8.37 -14.13 9.45
C GLY A 162 7.20 -15.10 9.26
N LEU A 163 6.66 -15.64 10.35
CA LEU A 163 5.59 -16.64 10.36
C LEU A 163 4.22 -15.98 10.30
N ALA A 164 3.27 -16.66 9.68
CA ALA A 164 1.87 -16.22 9.66
C ALA A 164 1.24 -16.37 11.05
N ILE A 165 0.51 -15.35 11.50
CA ILE A 165 -0.04 -15.24 12.87
C ILE A 165 -1.53 -14.86 12.93
N GLY A 166 -2.19 -14.78 11.78
CA GLY A 166 -3.60 -14.36 11.70
C GLY A 166 -4.40 -15.18 10.70
N PRO A 167 -5.74 -15.00 10.70
CA PRO A 167 -6.60 -15.64 9.72
C PRO A 167 -6.30 -15.14 8.31
N LEU A 168 -6.37 -16.05 7.34
CA LEU A 168 -6.15 -15.72 5.93
C LEU A 168 -7.40 -15.04 5.34
N GLN A 169 -7.23 -13.93 4.65
CA GLN A 169 -8.33 -13.26 3.95
C GLN A 169 -8.14 -13.38 2.45
N THR A 170 -9.12 -13.91 1.73
CA THR A 170 -9.01 -14.08 0.29
C THR A 170 -9.78 -12.97 -0.42
N LEU A 171 -9.05 -12.16 -1.17
CA LEU A 171 -9.59 -11.27 -2.18
C LEU A 171 -9.81 -12.08 -3.46
N GLY A 172 -11.00 -11.95 -4.04
CA GLY A 172 -11.28 -12.42 -5.38
C GLY A 172 -10.49 -11.63 -6.43
N THR A 173 -10.63 -12.02 -7.69
CA THR A 173 -9.93 -11.38 -8.82
C THR A 173 -10.41 -9.96 -9.12
N LEU A 174 -11.56 -9.56 -8.59
CA LEU A 174 -12.12 -8.22 -8.76
C LEU A 174 -12.91 -7.82 -7.51
N ILE A 175 -12.64 -6.61 -7.02
CA ILE A 175 -13.45 -5.92 -6.01
C ILE A 175 -13.82 -4.56 -6.60
N SER A 176 -15.11 -4.31 -6.74
CA SER A 176 -15.64 -3.04 -7.27
C SER A 176 -17.04 -2.76 -6.71
N GLY A 177 -17.47 -1.50 -6.79
CA GLY A 177 -18.85 -1.11 -6.48
C GLY A 177 -19.20 -1.01 -4.99
N GLY A 178 -18.20 -0.94 -4.10
CA GLY A 178 -18.39 -0.78 -2.66
C GLY A 178 -17.09 -0.47 -1.94
N THR A 179 -17.12 -0.45 -0.61
CA THR A 179 -15.91 -0.31 0.22
C THR A 179 -15.45 -1.66 0.74
N PHE A 180 -14.16 -1.79 1.01
CA PHE A 180 -13.57 -2.91 1.74
C PHE A 180 -12.55 -2.34 2.71
N THR A 181 -12.65 -2.72 3.98
CA THR A 181 -11.71 -2.31 5.02
C THR A 181 -11.21 -3.55 5.75
N LEU A 182 -9.91 -3.70 5.83
CA LEU A 182 -9.24 -4.68 6.66
C LEU A 182 -8.30 -3.92 7.58
N SER A 183 -8.47 -4.08 8.89
CA SER A 183 -7.60 -3.49 9.89
C SER A 183 -6.95 -4.58 10.73
N VAL A 184 -5.64 -4.52 10.89
CA VAL A 184 -4.86 -5.43 11.70
C VAL A 184 -4.38 -4.66 12.91
N SER A 185 -4.91 -4.98 14.09
CA SER A 185 -4.44 -4.39 15.34
C SER A 185 -2.95 -4.67 15.59
N ALA A 186 -2.32 -3.90 16.47
CA ALA A 186 -0.93 -4.13 16.89
C ALA A 186 -0.71 -5.52 17.54
N SER A 187 -1.77 -6.13 18.08
CA SER A 187 -1.77 -7.49 18.62
C SER A 187 -2.11 -8.58 17.58
N GLY A 188 -2.26 -8.23 16.30
CA GLY A 188 -2.51 -9.17 15.20
C GLY A 188 -3.99 -9.57 15.00
N SER A 189 -4.92 -9.04 15.79
CA SER A 189 -6.36 -9.25 15.58
C SER A 189 -6.83 -8.51 14.32
N VAL A 190 -7.62 -9.20 13.48
CA VAL A 190 -8.11 -8.70 12.20
C VAL A 190 -9.57 -8.28 12.31
N THR A 191 -9.89 -7.07 11.86
CA THR A 191 -11.27 -6.56 11.71
C THR A 191 -11.55 -6.32 10.24
N ILE A 192 -12.68 -6.81 9.74
CA ILE A 192 -13.08 -6.67 8.34
C ILE A 192 -14.44 -6.00 8.28
N GLY A 193 -14.59 -5.10 7.32
CA GLY A 193 -15.84 -4.40 7.06
C GLY A 193 -15.94 -3.97 5.60
N GLY A 194 -17.05 -3.33 5.29
CA GLY A 194 -17.36 -2.80 3.96
C GLY A 194 -18.56 -3.46 3.31
N THR A 195 -18.83 -3.05 2.07
CA THR A 195 -19.99 -3.45 1.27
C THR A 195 -19.59 -4.12 -0.05
N ALA A 196 -18.29 -4.19 -0.36
CA ALA A 196 -17.82 -4.71 -1.63
C ALA A 196 -18.01 -6.23 -1.74
N ALA A 197 -18.45 -6.67 -2.91
CA ALA A 197 -18.52 -8.09 -3.26
C ALA A 197 -17.12 -8.63 -3.62
N GLY A 198 -16.92 -9.94 -3.49
CA GLY A 198 -15.69 -10.61 -3.94
C GLY A 198 -14.64 -10.84 -2.85
N VAL A 199 -14.98 -10.69 -1.57
CA VAL A 199 -14.08 -11.04 -0.45
C VAL A 199 -14.67 -12.21 0.33
N SER A 200 -13.83 -13.20 0.66
CA SER A 200 -14.18 -14.28 1.58
C SER A 200 -13.14 -14.42 2.67
N SER A 201 -13.61 -14.59 3.91
CA SER A 201 -12.76 -14.82 5.07
C SER A 201 -12.69 -16.31 5.40
N THR A 202 -11.49 -16.87 5.53
CA THR A 202 -11.29 -18.18 6.15
C THR A 202 -10.64 -17.97 7.52
N THR A 203 -11.28 -18.45 8.56
CA THR A 203 -10.77 -18.36 9.94
C THR A 203 -9.75 -19.45 10.28
N GLU A 204 -9.22 -20.18 9.29
CA GLU A 204 -8.18 -21.16 9.54
C GLU A 204 -6.86 -20.45 9.85
N MET A 205 -6.38 -20.62 11.08
CA MET A 205 -4.97 -20.33 11.40
C MET A 205 -4.08 -21.30 10.60
N PRO A 206 -2.98 -20.83 10.01
CA PRO A 206 -2.01 -21.72 9.40
C PRO A 206 -1.54 -22.73 10.45
N ALA A 207 -1.57 -24.01 10.09
CA ALA A 207 -1.22 -25.09 10.99
C ALA A 207 0.16 -24.85 11.60
N THR A 208 0.24 -24.82 12.94
CA THR A 208 1.50 -24.76 13.66
C THR A 208 2.33 -25.98 13.25
N PRO A 209 3.57 -25.84 12.75
CA PRO A 209 4.39 -27.00 12.44
C PRO A 209 4.62 -27.78 13.74
N SER A 210 4.13 -29.02 13.78
CA SER A 210 4.40 -29.91 14.92
C SER A 210 5.90 -30.20 14.94
N ILE A 211 6.59 -29.69 15.95
CA ILE A 211 7.96 -30.11 16.22
C ILE A 211 7.83 -31.52 16.81
N GLY A 212 8.06 -32.54 15.97
CA GLY A 212 8.10 -33.93 16.40
C GLY A 212 9.19 -34.09 17.46
N GLY A 213 8.80 -34.62 18.62
CA GLY A 213 9.73 -35.09 19.65
C GLY A 213 10.30 -36.46 19.36
#